data_AF-A0A554LLY6-F1
#
_entry.id   AF-A0A554LLY6-F1
#
_cell.length_a   1.000
_cell.length_b   1.000
_cell.length_c   1.000
_cell.angle_alpha   90.00
_cell.angle_beta   90.00
_cell.angle_gamma   90.00
#
_symmetry.space_group_name_H-M   'P 1'
#
loop_
_entity.id
_entity.type
_entity.pdbx_description
1 polymer ?
#
loop_
_entity_poly.entity_id
_entity_poly.type
_entity_poly.pdbx_seq_one_letter_code
_entity_poly.pdbx_strand_id
1 'polypeptide(L)'
;MKTTNKNRFIILFTISIIVLFIGYYFNRQGTDNKLIQSNDSSTSIFQNTTISIASSTTSTAVGQTLTILKKVNQNYNIYLYDTLLKKEKMIFTDADEKNKIQTVIGIVNDKILALTQNNNIFQLVEISIDGKGKIEIKNSNFPYSTKISHFNNSLLVSSFSNAEKDFGFKLIVLNINGQNPKEIINSSNTISDYYLSDDSIVYFIESGNNISTVYMTTIDEKEKNKIAEFNKIIKYFRVKKGIVYYISDKEIYENEKKLATAKSDITSFQIIDENMYFSENNIIKSLDLKNLKITDIGSGERVIL
;
A
#
# COMPACT_ATOMS: atom_id res chain seq x y z
N MET A 1 -45.87 59.52 24.35
CA MET A 1 -45.57 58.06 24.28
C MET A 1 -44.25 57.86 23.54
N LYS A 2 -43.17 57.50 24.23
CA LYS A 2 -41.85 57.18 23.66
C LYS A 2 -41.57 55.69 23.85
N THR A 3 -41.94 54.86 22.88
CA THR A 3 -41.58 53.42 22.87
C THR A 3 -41.64 52.89 21.45
N THR A 4 -40.57 52.96 20.63
CA THR A 4 -40.66 52.32 19.31
C THR A 4 -39.38 51.95 18.56
N ASN A 5 -38.19 51.94 19.18
CA ASN A 5 -36.98 51.44 18.47
C ASN A 5 -36.43 50.11 19.02
N LYS A 6 -36.46 49.87 20.34
CA LYS A 6 -36.00 48.59 20.91
C LYS A 6 -36.88 47.40 20.51
N ASN A 7 -38.20 47.58 20.44
CA ASN A 7 -39.12 46.51 20.08
C ASN A 7 -38.99 46.08 18.62
N ARG A 8 -38.64 47.01 17.71
CA ARG A 8 -38.41 46.69 16.29
C ARG A 8 -37.16 45.82 16.10
N PHE A 9 -36.11 46.10 16.87
CA PHE A 9 -34.88 45.31 16.82
C PHE A 9 -35.09 43.88 17.36
N ILE A 10 -35.84 43.75 18.45
CA ILE A 10 -36.21 42.43 19.01
C ILE A 10 -37.06 41.64 18.01
N ILE A 11 -38.04 42.27 17.37
CA ILE A 11 -38.90 41.60 16.37
C ILE A 11 -38.08 41.11 15.16
N LEU A 12 -37.18 41.94 14.63
CA LEU A 12 -36.32 41.55 13.50
C LEU A 12 -35.34 40.43 13.86
N PHE A 13 -34.79 40.46 15.07
CA PHE A 13 -33.91 39.39 15.57
C PHE A 13 -34.66 38.06 15.72
N THR A 14 -35.88 38.09 16.26
CA THR A 14 -36.72 36.88 16.39
C THR A 14 -37.10 36.30 15.02
N ILE A 15 -37.44 37.14 14.04
CA ILE A 15 -37.74 36.69 12.66
C ILE A 15 -36.51 36.04 12.01
N SER A 16 -35.31 36.60 12.21
CA SER A 16 -34.06 36.03 11.71
C SER A 16 -33.81 34.61 12.24
N ILE A 17 -34.08 34.37 13.53
CA ILE A 17 -33.90 33.05 14.15
C ILE A 17 -34.91 32.04 13.58
N ILE A 18 -36.16 32.46 13.37
CA ILE A 18 -37.21 31.59 12.80
C ILE A 18 -36.86 31.17 11.36
N VAL A 19 -36.35 32.08 10.54
CA VAL A 19 -35.93 31.76 9.16
C VAL A 19 -34.77 30.76 9.13
N LEU A 20 -33.78 30.93 10.03
CA LEU A 20 -32.67 29.97 10.17
C LEU A 20 -33.14 28.59 10.62
N PHE A 21 -34.09 28.52 11.56
CA PHE A 21 -34.66 27.26 12.04
C PHE A 21 -35.47 26.53 10.96
N ILE A 22 -36.28 27.26 10.19
CA ILE A 22 -37.05 26.69 9.08
C ILE A 22 -36.12 26.18 7.98
N GLY A 23 -35.09 26.95 7.62
CA GLY A 23 -34.08 26.52 6.63
C GLY A 23 -33.34 25.26 7.06
N TYR A 24 -32.94 25.17 8.33
CA TYR A 24 -32.30 23.97 8.89
C TYR A 24 -33.25 22.75 8.91
N TYR A 25 -34.53 22.96 9.25
CA TYR A 25 -35.53 21.89 9.31
C TYR A 25 -35.84 21.29 7.93
N PHE A 26 -35.96 22.11 6.89
CA PHE A 26 -36.16 21.62 5.52
C PHE A 26 -34.92 20.96 4.93
N ASN A 27 -33.71 21.42 5.28
CA ASN A 27 -32.47 20.76 4.86
C ASN A 27 -32.27 19.38 5.51
N ARG A 28 -32.98 19.08 6.61
CA ARG A 28 -32.96 17.76 7.26
C ARG A 28 -34.01 16.78 6.74
N GLN A 29 -35.03 17.22 6.01
CA GLN A 29 -36.09 16.34 5.46
C GLN A 29 -35.94 16.02 3.97
N GLY A 30 -34.84 16.47 3.34
CA GLY A 30 -34.53 16.17 1.93
C GLY A 30 -33.98 14.77 1.64
N THR A 31 -33.75 13.94 2.67
CA THR A 31 -33.30 12.56 2.50
C THR A 31 -34.15 11.69 3.41
N ASP A 32 -35.30 11.25 2.91
CA ASP A 32 -35.93 9.97 3.21
C ASP A 32 -37.40 9.98 2.78
N ASN A 33 -37.63 9.61 1.52
CA ASN A 33 -38.88 8.95 1.13
C ASN A 33 -38.58 7.48 0.82
N LYS A 34 -38.92 6.64 1.83
CA LYS A 34 -39.79 5.46 1.81
C LYS A 34 -39.80 4.54 0.57
N LEU A 35 -39.99 3.22 0.68
CA LEU A 35 -39.86 2.16 1.71
C LEU A 35 -40.54 0.91 1.09
N ILE A 36 -40.14 -0.28 1.54
CA ILE A 36 -40.86 -1.58 1.55
C ILE A 36 -40.79 -2.44 0.28
N GLN A 37 -40.69 -3.77 0.31
CA GLN A 37 -40.21 -4.82 1.23
C GLN A 37 -40.64 -6.11 0.52
N SER A 38 -39.71 -7.04 0.26
CA SER A 38 -40.07 -8.46 0.12
C SER A 38 -38.98 -9.25 0.80
N ASN A 39 -39.32 -9.78 1.97
CA ASN A 39 -38.54 -10.78 2.67
C ASN A 39 -38.49 -12.04 1.79
N ASP A 40 -37.29 -12.51 1.49
CA ASP A 40 -37.01 -13.94 1.53
C ASP A 40 -35.51 -14.19 1.76
N SER A 41 -35.23 -14.71 2.95
CA SER A 41 -34.33 -15.84 3.19
C SER A 41 -32.95 -15.83 2.51
N SER A 42 -31.94 -15.41 3.28
CA SER A 42 -30.60 -16.00 3.40
C SER A 42 -30.06 -16.79 2.20
N THR A 43 -29.18 -16.16 1.42
CA THR A 43 -27.85 -16.66 1.02
C THR A 43 -27.13 -15.51 0.30
N SER A 44 -26.04 -15.02 0.89
CA SER A 44 -25.19 -14.00 0.27
C SER A 44 -24.45 -14.62 -0.92
N ILE A 45 -25.05 -14.50 -2.10
CA ILE A 45 -24.41 -14.83 -3.38
C ILE A 45 -23.41 -13.70 -3.66
N PHE A 46 -22.12 -14.02 -3.58
CA PHE A 46 -21.04 -13.19 -4.10
C PHE A 46 -21.33 -12.84 -5.57
N GLN A 47 -21.71 -11.60 -5.85
CA GLN A 47 -21.70 -11.09 -7.21
C GLN A 47 -20.26 -10.70 -7.57
N ASN A 48 -19.58 -11.63 -8.24
CA ASN A 48 -18.33 -11.35 -8.94
C ASN A 48 -18.60 -10.37 -10.08
N THR A 49 -18.37 -9.07 -9.84
CA THR A 49 -18.24 -8.11 -10.93
C THR A 49 -16.88 -8.33 -11.59
N THR A 50 -16.85 -9.15 -12.64
CA THR A 50 -15.65 -9.38 -13.44
C THR A 50 -15.34 -8.13 -14.25
N ILE A 51 -14.44 -7.28 -13.74
CA ILE A 51 -13.83 -6.20 -14.52
C ILE A 51 -12.90 -6.88 -15.55
N SER A 52 -13.30 -6.83 -16.82
CA SER A 52 -12.47 -7.31 -17.94
C SER A 52 -11.32 -6.35 -18.15
N ILE A 53 -10.15 -6.68 -17.62
CA ILE A 53 -8.90 -5.98 -17.93
C ILE A 53 -8.39 -6.54 -19.26
N ALA A 54 -8.56 -5.74 -20.33
CA ALA A 54 -8.00 -6.03 -21.63
C ALA A 54 -6.48 -6.15 -21.52
N SER A 55 -5.98 -7.37 -21.70
CA SER A 55 -4.56 -7.68 -21.68
C SER A 55 -3.97 -7.36 -23.05
N SER A 56 -3.35 -6.19 -23.18
CA SER A 56 -2.50 -5.87 -24.33
C SER A 56 -1.17 -5.32 -23.84
N THR A 57 -0.15 -6.17 -23.82
CA THR A 57 1.09 -6.00 -24.58
C THR A 57 2.06 -7.11 -24.18
N THR A 58 2.56 -7.80 -25.19
CA THR A 58 3.64 -8.80 -25.12
C THR A 58 4.94 -8.14 -24.66
N SER A 59 5.22 -8.19 -23.36
CA SER A 59 6.56 -7.97 -22.83
C SER A 59 7.32 -9.29 -22.88
N THR A 60 8.41 -9.30 -23.64
CA THR A 60 9.45 -10.35 -23.62
C THR A 60 9.74 -10.78 -22.19
N ALA A 61 9.74 -12.09 -21.92
CA ALA A 61 9.90 -12.67 -20.60
C ALA A 61 11.18 -12.18 -19.89
N VAL A 62 11.06 -11.11 -19.10
CA VAL A 62 11.98 -10.82 -18.00
C VAL A 62 11.74 -11.94 -17.00
N GLY A 63 12.66 -12.90 -16.95
CA GLY A 63 12.62 -14.00 -16.00
C GLY A 63 12.38 -13.45 -14.60
N GLN A 64 11.37 -14.00 -13.93
CA GLN A 64 10.86 -13.59 -12.63
C GLN A 64 11.99 -13.54 -11.59
N THR A 65 12.60 -12.36 -11.45
CA THR A 65 13.76 -12.18 -10.58
C THR A 65 13.28 -11.52 -9.30
N LEU A 66 13.64 -12.11 -8.16
CA LEU A 66 13.42 -11.52 -6.86
C LEU A 66 14.65 -10.75 -6.42
N THR A 67 14.44 -9.56 -5.85
CA THR A 67 15.51 -8.87 -5.14
C THR A 67 15.48 -9.27 -3.67
N ILE A 68 16.61 -9.76 -3.16
CA ILE A 68 16.76 -10.21 -1.78
C ILE A 68 17.77 -9.31 -1.08
N LEU A 69 17.34 -8.74 0.05
CA LEU A 69 18.21 -7.98 0.95
C LEU A 69 18.68 -8.88 2.09
N LYS A 70 19.99 -9.12 2.19
CA LYS A 70 20.62 -9.94 3.23
C LYS A 70 21.46 -9.07 4.16
N LYS A 71 21.26 -9.18 5.47
CA LYS A 71 22.15 -8.59 6.46
C LYS A 71 23.28 -9.55 6.79
N VAL A 72 24.52 -9.09 6.66
CA VAL A 72 25.72 -9.83 7.03
C VAL A 72 26.53 -8.96 7.98
N ASN A 73 26.55 -9.31 9.26
CA ASN A 73 27.08 -8.48 10.34
C ASN A 73 26.37 -7.11 10.40
N GLN A 74 27.11 -6.02 10.16
CA GLN A 74 26.60 -4.64 10.13
C GLN A 74 26.31 -4.14 8.71
N ASN A 75 26.54 -4.97 7.70
CA ASN A 75 26.43 -4.60 6.29
C ASN A 75 25.21 -5.27 5.65
N TYR A 76 24.78 -4.71 4.54
CA TYR A 76 23.72 -5.21 3.70
C TYR A 76 24.25 -5.58 2.31
N ASN A 77 23.86 -6.78 1.88
CA ASN A 77 24.13 -7.30 0.55
C ASN A 77 22.82 -7.44 -0.22
N ILE A 78 22.84 -7.04 -1.48
CA ILE A 78 21.70 -7.16 -2.39
C ILE A 78 21.98 -8.29 -3.38
N TYR A 79 21.04 -9.23 -3.45
CA TYR A 79 21.08 -10.36 -4.36
C TYR A 79 19.90 -10.32 -5.32
N LEU A 80 20.11 -10.80 -6.54
CA LEU A 80 19.06 -11.18 -7.45
C LEU A 80 18.91 -12.69 -7.43
N TYR A 81 17.68 -13.17 -7.23
CA TYR A 81 17.33 -14.58 -7.28
C TYR A 81 16.48 -14.86 -8.51
N ASP A 82 17.03 -15.66 -9.41
CA ASP A 82 16.32 -16.18 -10.56
C ASP A 82 15.42 -17.33 -10.10
N THR A 83 14.09 -17.16 -10.15
CA THR A 83 13.14 -18.16 -9.67
C THR A 83 13.07 -19.40 -10.58
N LEU A 84 13.46 -19.29 -11.85
CA LEU A 84 13.48 -20.39 -12.81
C LEU A 84 14.72 -21.26 -12.60
N LEU A 85 15.89 -20.63 -12.55
CA LEU A 85 17.17 -21.30 -12.35
C LEU A 85 17.44 -21.65 -10.88
N LYS A 86 16.63 -21.11 -9.96
CA LYS A 86 16.80 -21.22 -8.51
C LYS A 86 18.19 -20.81 -8.05
N LYS A 87 18.72 -19.75 -8.64
CA LYS A 87 20.10 -19.30 -8.43
C LYS A 87 20.14 -17.86 -7.94
N GLU A 88 20.91 -17.63 -6.89
CA GLU A 88 21.21 -16.30 -6.38
C GLU A 88 22.49 -15.74 -7.02
N LYS A 89 22.50 -14.44 -7.28
CA LYS A 89 23.67 -13.67 -7.69
C LYS A 89 23.76 -12.41 -6.84
N MET A 90 24.89 -12.21 -6.16
CA MET A 90 25.15 -10.94 -5.46
C MET A 90 25.39 -9.83 -6.47
N ILE A 91 24.72 -8.70 -6.30
CA ILE A 91 24.87 -7.52 -7.17
C ILE A 91 25.62 -6.39 -6.45
N PHE A 92 25.39 -6.25 -5.14
CA PHE A 92 25.90 -5.13 -4.39
C PHE A 92 26.17 -5.48 -2.93
N THR A 93 27.15 -4.82 -2.33
CA THR A 93 27.41 -4.82 -0.88
C THR A 93 27.71 -3.41 -0.44
N ASP A 94 27.14 -2.98 0.69
CA ASP A 94 27.41 -1.66 1.27
C ASP A 94 28.62 -1.65 2.23
N ALA A 95 29.43 -2.72 2.23
CA ALA A 95 30.55 -2.86 3.17
C ALA A 95 31.50 -1.65 3.15
N ASP A 96 31.86 -1.20 1.95
CA ASP A 96 32.78 -0.07 1.72
C ASP A 96 32.06 1.28 1.61
N GLU A 97 30.72 1.28 1.72
CA GLU A 97 29.92 2.50 1.61
C GLU A 97 29.86 3.25 2.94
N LYS A 98 29.95 4.58 2.85
CA LYS A 98 29.75 5.46 4.01
C LYS A 98 28.31 5.39 4.52
N ASN A 99 27.34 5.40 3.61
CA ASN A 99 25.91 5.38 3.93
C ASN A 99 25.39 3.96 3.70
N LYS A 100 24.89 3.33 4.75
CA LYS A 100 24.39 1.94 4.69
C LYS A 100 23.01 1.86 4.06
N ILE A 101 22.75 0.77 3.35
CA ILE A 101 21.45 0.46 2.77
C ILE A 101 20.48 0.17 3.91
N GLN A 102 19.31 0.80 3.87
CA GLN A 102 18.23 0.55 4.82
C GLN A 102 17.17 -0.37 4.23
N THR A 103 16.87 -0.19 2.95
CA THR A 103 15.96 -1.07 2.23
C THR A 103 16.15 -0.98 0.72
N VAL A 104 15.64 -1.98 0.01
CA VAL A 104 15.52 -1.98 -1.44
C VAL A 104 14.05 -1.80 -1.79
N ILE A 105 13.79 -0.95 -2.78
CA ILE A 105 12.44 -0.63 -3.26
C ILE A 105 12.07 -1.58 -4.40
N GLY A 106 13.00 -1.81 -5.33
CA GLY A 106 12.87 -2.80 -6.40
C GLY A 106 13.76 -2.48 -7.60
N ILE A 107 13.44 -3.05 -8.76
CA ILE A 107 14.21 -2.85 -10.00
C ILE A 107 13.46 -1.90 -10.96
N VAL A 108 14.17 -0.91 -11.49
CA VAL A 108 13.70 0.03 -12.51
C VAL A 108 14.82 0.25 -13.53
N ASN A 109 14.53 0.07 -14.82
CA ASN A 109 15.48 0.33 -15.92
C ASN A 109 16.89 -0.28 -15.70
N ASP A 110 16.96 -1.58 -15.38
CA ASP A 110 18.19 -2.32 -15.08
C ASP A 110 19.02 -1.78 -13.90
N LYS A 111 18.37 -1.03 -13.00
CA LYS A 111 18.96 -0.53 -11.77
C LYS A 111 18.11 -0.93 -10.58
N ILE A 112 18.76 -1.20 -9.46
CA ILE A 112 18.11 -1.37 -8.16
C ILE A 112 17.88 0.01 -7.57
N LEU A 113 16.64 0.31 -7.25
CA LEU A 113 16.26 1.49 -6.48
C LEU A 113 16.26 1.15 -5.00
N ALA A 114 16.95 1.93 -4.18
CA ALA A 114 17.14 1.66 -2.75
C ALA A 114 17.13 2.93 -1.91
N LEU A 115 16.96 2.76 -0.60
CA LEU A 115 17.19 3.81 0.38
C LEU A 115 18.49 3.56 1.14
N THR A 116 19.33 4.59 1.22
CA THR A 116 20.42 4.67 2.20
C THR A 116 20.05 5.70 3.28
N GLN A 117 20.79 5.70 4.38
CA GLN A 117 20.61 6.70 5.44
C GLN A 117 21.93 7.39 5.78
N ASN A 118 21.86 8.71 5.89
CA ASN A 118 22.97 9.57 6.30
C ASN A 118 22.45 10.54 7.38
N ASN A 119 22.97 10.45 8.61
CA ASN A 119 22.56 11.31 9.72
C ASN A 119 21.02 11.40 9.92
N ASN A 120 20.33 10.26 9.88
CA ASN A 120 18.86 10.16 9.98
C ASN A 120 18.06 10.74 8.80
N ILE A 121 18.74 11.15 7.73
CA ILE A 121 18.11 11.56 6.49
C ILE A 121 18.20 10.41 5.50
N PHE A 122 17.06 9.98 4.97
CA PHE A 122 17.04 8.98 3.90
C PHE A 122 17.47 9.61 2.58
N GLN A 123 18.23 8.83 1.81
CA GLN A 123 18.61 9.18 0.46
C GLN A 123 18.08 8.12 -0.49
N LEU A 124 17.42 8.55 -1.56
CA LEU A 124 17.01 7.68 -2.65
C LEU A 124 18.17 7.51 -3.60
N VAL A 125 18.56 6.26 -3.84
CA VAL A 125 19.71 5.91 -4.67
C VAL A 125 19.37 4.87 -5.72
N GLU A 126 20.09 4.90 -6.83
CA GLU A 126 20.10 3.85 -7.83
C GLU A 126 21.44 3.10 -7.79
N ILE A 127 21.38 1.78 -7.97
CA ILE A 127 22.54 0.89 -7.99
C ILE A 127 22.48 0.08 -9.29
N SER A 128 23.54 0.12 -10.08
CA SER A 128 23.61 -0.61 -11.34
C SER A 128 23.63 -2.14 -11.13
N ILE A 129 22.82 -2.88 -11.91
CA ILE A 129 22.75 -4.35 -11.86
C ILE A 129 23.93 -5.01 -12.59
N ASP A 130 24.66 -4.25 -13.42
CA ASP A 130 25.83 -4.74 -14.16
C ASP A 130 27.02 -5.17 -13.27
N GLY A 131 26.90 -5.01 -11.95
CA GLY A 131 27.91 -5.44 -10.98
C GLY A 131 29.06 -4.44 -10.82
N LYS A 132 29.00 -3.25 -11.44
CA LYS A 132 30.01 -2.21 -11.23
C LYS A 132 29.92 -1.53 -9.86
N GLY A 133 28.85 -1.79 -9.10
CA GLY A 133 28.70 -1.31 -7.72
C GLY A 133 28.58 0.21 -7.59
N LYS A 134 28.27 0.95 -8.66
CA LYS A 134 28.15 2.41 -8.59
C LYS A 134 26.79 2.81 -8.02
N ILE A 135 26.80 3.54 -6.91
CA ILE A 135 25.65 4.24 -6.35
C ILE A 135 25.49 5.62 -7.02
N GLU A 136 24.27 5.93 -7.45
CA GLU A 136 23.87 7.26 -7.92
C GLU A 136 22.78 7.82 -6.99
N ILE A 137 23.01 9.01 -6.41
CA ILE A 137 22.00 9.66 -5.56
C ILE A 137 20.97 10.36 -6.44
N LYS A 138 19.70 9.98 -6.31
CA LYS A 138 18.56 10.61 -6.99
C LYS A 138 17.90 11.69 -6.17
N ASN A 139 17.82 11.47 -4.86
CA ASN A 139 17.30 12.45 -3.92
C ASN A 139 18.07 12.35 -2.60
N SER A 140 18.74 13.43 -2.21
CA SER A 140 19.57 13.46 -1.02
C SER A 140 18.80 13.67 0.29
N ASN A 141 17.52 14.04 0.20
CA ASN A 141 16.65 14.34 1.34
C ASN A 141 15.25 13.80 1.07
N PHE A 142 15.11 12.48 1.10
CA PHE A 142 13.86 11.79 0.83
C PHE A 142 13.04 11.71 2.14
N PRO A 143 11.94 12.48 2.28
CA PRO A 143 11.31 12.72 3.58
C PRO A 143 10.26 11.65 3.97
N TYR A 144 10.16 10.56 3.20
CA TYR A 144 9.08 9.59 3.34
C TYR A 144 9.50 8.34 4.09
N SER A 145 8.50 7.53 4.46
CA SER A 145 8.71 6.28 5.20
C SER A 145 9.57 5.26 4.45
N THR A 146 10.11 4.28 5.16
CA THR A 146 10.89 3.18 4.56
C THR A 146 10.04 2.19 3.77
N LYS A 147 8.72 2.23 3.90
CA LYS A 147 7.81 1.46 3.06
C LYS A 147 7.54 2.29 1.81
N ILE A 148 7.90 1.74 0.66
CA ILE A 148 7.75 2.36 -0.65
C ILE A 148 7.36 1.24 -1.60
N SER A 149 6.34 1.48 -2.42
CA SER A 149 6.03 0.63 -3.56
C SER A 149 6.39 1.39 -4.82
N HIS A 150 6.88 0.69 -5.83
CA HIS A 150 7.12 1.29 -7.14
C HIS A 150 6.36 0.52 -8.22
N PHE A 151 6.11 1.20 -9.32
CA PHE A 151 5.79 0.59 -10.59
C PHE A 151 6.34 1.51 -11.70
N ASN A 152 7.09 0.92 -12.64
CA ASN A 152 7.82 1.66 -13.67
C ASN A 152 8.57 2.88 -13.11
N ASN A 153 8.13 4.09 -13.47
CA ASN A 153 8.79 5.35 -13.12
C ASN A 153 8.11 6.08 -11.94
N SER A 154 7.21 5.41 -11.23
CA SER A 154 6.40 5.95 -10.14
C SER A 154 6.73 5.28 -8.82
N LEU A 155 6.75 6.08 -7.76
CA LEU A 155 6.86 5.66 -6.37
C LEU A 155 5.57 6.04 -5.65
N LEU A 156 5.01 5.09 -4.91
CA LEU A 156 3.95 5.29 -3.96
C LEU A 156 4.54 5.25 -2.56
N VAL A 157 4.28 6.30 -1.80
CA VAL A 157 4.75 6.47 -0.43
C VAL A 157 3.60 6.86 0.48
N SER A 158 3.84 6.75 1.78
CA SER A 158 2.97 7.27 2.81
C SER A 158 3.65 8.38 3.61
N SER A 159 2.84 9.33 4.06
CA SER A 159 3.21 10.32 5.05
C SER A 159 2.11 10.45 6.10
N PHE A 160 2.47 10.82 7.32
CA PHE A 160 1.50 11.14 8.36
C PHE A 160 1.66 12.61 8.75
N SER A 161 0.54 13.30 8.96
CA SER A 161 0.51 14.66 9.48
C SER A 161 -0.43 14.73 10.68
N ASN A 162 0.02 15.44 11.72
CA ASN A 162 -0.77 15.76 12.90
C ASN A 162 -1.35 17.19 12.85
N ALA A 163 -1.11 17.95 11.77
CA ALA A 163 -1.67 19.29 11.62
C ALA A 163 -3.18 19.18 11.38
N GLU A 164 -3.98 19.98 12.09
CA GLU A 164 -5.45 19.87 12.09
C GLU A 164 -6.09 19.84 10.70
N LYS A 165 -5.59 20.67 9.77
CA LYS A 165 -6.10 20.75 8.39
C LYS A 165 -5.70 19.56 7.50
N ASP A 166 -4.68 18.83 7.90
CA ASP A 166 -4.06 17.73 7.15
C ASP A 166 -3.92 16.48 8.02
N PHE A 167 -4.80 16.31 9.02
CA PHE A 167 -4.66 15.25 10.00
C PHE A 167 -4.89 13.89 9.35
N GLY A 168 -3.93 12.98 9.53
CA GLY A 168 -4.06 11.60 9.09
C GLY A 168 -2.90 11.13 8.20
N PHE A 169 -3.15 9.98 7.57
CA PHE A 169 -2.25 9.34 6.65
C PHE A 169 -2.57 9.74 5.21
N LYS A 170 -1.54 10.09 4.46
CA LYS A 170 -1.64 10.41 3.03
C LYS A 170 -0.90 9.36 2.22
N LEU A 171 -1.48 8.96 1.10
CA LEU A 171 -0.77 8.25 0.05
C LEU A 171 -0.42 9.23 -1.06
N ILE A 172 0.86 9.24 -1.44
CA ILE A 172 1.42 10.19 -2.38
C ILE A 172 2.15 9.40 -3.46
N VAL A 173 1.85 9.72 -4.72
CA VAL A 173 2.64 9.24 -5.85
C VAL A 173 3.63 10.32 -6.26
N LEU A 174 4.85 9.92 -6.60
CA LEU A 174 5.95 10.76 -7.05
C LEU A 174 6.78 10.01 -8.09
N ASN A 175 7.61 10.71 -8.84
CA ASN A 175 8.55 10.09 -9.78
C ASN A 175 9.68 9.37 -9.03
N ILE A 176 10.41 8.45 -9.70
CA ILE A 176 11.60 7.75 -9.11
C ILE A 176 12.74 8.67 -8.66
N ASN A 177 12.70 9.96 -8.99
CA ASN A 177 13.65 10.95 -8.48
C ASN A 177 13.13 11.68 -7.22
N GLY A 178 11.97 11.32 -6.70
CA GLY A 178 11.35 11.94 -5.54
C GLY A 178 10.58 13.24 -5.83
N GLN A 179 10.34 13.58 -7.10
CA GLN A 179 9.70 14.84 -7.50
C GLN A 179 8.24 14.64 -7.93
N ASN A 180 7.53 15.76 -8.11
CA ASN A 180 6.13 15.85 -8.56
C ASN A 180 5.16 15.07 -7.66
N PRO A 181 5.13 15.36 -6.34
CA PRO A 181 4.23 14.67 -5.43
C PRO A 181 2.76 14.97 -5.79
N LYS A 182 1.96 13.91 -5.90
CA LYS A 182 0.51 13.95 -6.10
C LYS A 182 -0.16 13.16 -5.00
N GLU A 183 -0.96 13.83 -4.18
CA GLU A 183 -1.78 13.17 -3.17
C GLU A 183 -2.92 12.39 -3.83
N ILE A 184 -3.05 11.12 -3.46
CA ILE A 184 -4.08 10.21 -4.00
C ILE A 184 -5.17 9.98 -2.95
N ILE A 185 -4.76 9.73 -1.70
CA ILE A 185 -5.64 9.44 -0.58
C ILE A 185 -5.22 10.29 0.61
N ASN A 186 -6.21 10.78 1.35
CA ASN A 186 -6.05 11.31 2.69
C ASN A 186 -7.04 10.59 3.60
N SER A 187 -6.53 9.93 4.65
CA SER A 187 -7.32 9.07 5.54
C SER A 187 -7.01 9.36 6.99
N SER A 188 -8.06 9.48 7.80
CA SER A 188 -7.92 9.52 9.27
C SER A 188 -7.56 8.14 9.85
N ASN A 189 -7.75 7.06 9.08
CA ASN A 189 -7.44 5.71 9.51
C ASN A 189 -5.97 5.38 9.24
N THR A 190 -5.41 4.46 10.02
CA THR A 190 -4.05 3.97 9.79
C THR A 190 -3.98 3.22 8.45
N ILE A 191 -3.03 3.61 7.61
CA ILE A 191 -2.71 2.87 6.38
C ILE A 191 -1.59 1.88 6.69
N SER A 192 -1.93 0.59 6.81
CA SER A 192 -1.01 -0.47 7.25
C SER A 192 -0.17 -1.06 6.11
N ASP A 193 -0.76 -1.16 4.92
CA ASP A 193 -0.06 -1.59 3.70
C ASP A 193 -0.65 -0.92 2.45
N TYR A 194 0.17 -0.81 1.42
CA TYR A 194 -0.21 -0.26 0.12
C TYR A 194 0.79 -0.68 -0.95
N TYR A 195 0.33 -0.72 -2.19
CA TYR A 195 1.20 -0.90 -3.34
C TYR A 195 0.56 -0.39 -4.64
N LEU A 196 1.42 -0.06 -5.61
CA LEU A 196 1.05 0.19 -7.00
C LEU A 196 0.98 -1.15 -7.73
N SER A 197 -0.17 -1.49 -8.31
CA SER A 197 -0.25 -2.68 -9.18
C SER A 197 0.20 -2.39 -10.61
N ASP A 198 0.00 -1.15 -11.03
CA ASP A 198 0.42 -0.60 -12.32
C ASP A 198 0.61 0.93 -12.21
N ASP A 199 0.80 1.60 -13.35
CA ASP A 199 0.99 3.05 -13.44
C ASP A 199 -0.23 3.89 -13.04
N SER A 200 -1.37 3.27 -12.75
CA SER A 200 -2.65 3.95 -12.51
C SER A 200 -3.41 3.43 -11.30
N ILE A 201 -3.24 2.16 -10.91
CA ILE A 201 -4.03 1.51 -9.87
C ILE A 201 -3.21 1.38 -8.57
N VAL A 202 -3.81 1.88 -7.49
CA VAL A 202 -3.29 1.80 -6.13
C VAL A 202 -4.21 0.91 -5.29
N TYR A 203 -3.62 -0.06 -4.61
CA TYR A 203 -4.29 -0.81 -3.56
C TYR A 203 -3.73 -0.40 -2.21
N PHE A 204 -4.59 -0.33 -1.19
CA PHE A 204 -4.17 -0.03 0.18
C PHE A 204 -5.11 -0.63 1.23
N ILE A 205 -4.60 -0.76 2.45
CA ILE A 205 -5.37 -1.20 3.62
C ILE A 205 -5.53 -0.04 4.57
N GLU A 206 -6.76 0.22 4.97
CA GLU A 206 -7.05 0.98 6.18
C GLU A 206 -7.37 0.01 7.32
N SER A 207 -6.71 0.20 8.46
CA SER A 207 -6.90 -0.61 9.66
C SER A 207 -7.40 0.23 10.83
N GLY A 208 -8.39 -0.28 11.56
CA GLY A 208 -8.92 0.32 12.78
C GLY A 208 -9.85 -0.64 13.53
N ASN A 209 -9.85 -0.61 14.86
CA ASN A 209 -10.74 -1.43 15.71
C ASN A 209 -10.78 -2.93 15.36
N ASN A 210 -9.62 -3.54 15.09
CA ASN A 210 -9.49 -4.94 14.64
C ASN A 210 -10.12 -5.27 13.28
N ILE A 211 -10.52 -4.26 12.51
CA ILE A 211 -11.03 -4.40 11.15
C ILE A 211 -9.96 -3.88 10.19
N SER A 212 -9.71 -4.65 9.12
CA SER A 212 -8.89 -4.21 7.99
C SER A 212 -9.75 -4.18 6.75
N THR A 213 -9.80 -3.03 6.08
CA THR A 213 -10.53 -2.87 4.82
C THR A 213 -9.52 -2.65 3.69
N VAL A 214 -9.62 -3.49 2.66
CA VAL A 214 -8.81 -3.37 1.44
C VAL A 214 -9.57 -2.48 0.46
N TYR A 215 -8.89 -1.44 0.00
CA TYR A 215 -9.40 -0.51 -0.99
C TYR A 215 -8.56 -0.54 -2.27
N MET A 216 -9.19 -0.10 -3.35
CA MET A 216 -8.59 0.17 -4.64
C MET A 216 -8.97 1.60 -5.05
N THR A 217 -8.03 2.36 -5.60
CA THR A 217 -8.28 3.66 -6.22
C THR A 217 -7.43 3.78 -7.47
N THR A 218 -7.77 4.71 -8.36
CA THR A 218 -6.84 5.15 -9.40
C THR A 218 -6.04 6.36 -8.93
N ILE A 219 -4.94 6.68 -9.61
CA ILE A 219 -4.10 7.84 -9.31
C ILE A 219 -4.80 9.16 -9.67
N ASP A 220 -5.74 9.14 -10.61
CA ASP A 220 -6.46 10.33 -11.07
C ASP A 220 -7.79 10.54 -10.34
N GLU A 221 -8.39 9.48 -9.80
CA GLU A 221 -9.59 9.57 -9.00
C GLU A 221 -9.26 9.74 -7.51
N LYS A 222 -10.13 10.44 -6.79
CA LYS A 222 -10.05 10.56 -5.33
C LYS A 222 -10.97 9.59 -4.60
N GLU A 223 -11.76 8.83 -5.36
CA GLU A 223 -12.73 7.89 -4.80
C GLU A 223 -12.08 6.51 -4.59
N LYS A 224 -12.17 6.01 -3.36
CA LYS A 224 -11.71 4.66 -3.03
C LYS A 224 -12.86 3.66 -3.14
N ASN A 225 -12.61 2.56 -3.83
CA ASN A 225 -13.53 1.44 -3.98
C ASN A 225 -13.18 0.34 -2.98
N LYS A 226 -14.15 -0.08 -2.16
CA LYS A 226 -13.96 -1.18 -1.21
C LYS A 226 -13.87 -2.50 -1.98
N ILE A 227 -12.80 -3.26 -1.76
CA ILE A 227 -12.58 -4.58 -2.37
C ILE A 227 -12.95 -5.70 -1.41
N ALA A 228 -12.49 -5.59 -0.16
CA ALA A 228 -12.73 -6.61 0.87
C ALA A 228 -12.64 -5.99 2.27
N GLU A 229 -13.24 -6.66 3.26
CA GLU A 229 -13.25 -6.24 4.65
C GLU A 229 -13.07 -7.48 5.53
N PHE A 230 -12.18 -7.40 6.50
CA PHE A 230 -11.77 -8.53 7.33
C PHE A 230 -11.83 -8.13 8.80
N ASN A 231 -12.42 -9.00 9.63
CA ASN A 231 -12.46 -8.84 11.09
C ASN A 231 -11.15 -9.28 11.76
N LYS A 232 -10.02 -8.81 11.22
CA LYS A 232 -8.67 -9.02 11.75
C LYS A 232 -7.71 -7.93 11.25
N ILE A 233 -6.57 -7.79 11.91
CA ILE A 233 -5.51 -6.87 11.48
C ILE A 233 -4.62 -7.54 10.43
N ILE A 234 -4.56 -6.95 9.25
CA ILE A 234 -3.72 -7.41 8.15
C ILE A 234 -2.39 -6.64 8.18
N LYS A 235 -1.27 -7.35 8.12
CA LYS A 235 0.09 -6.78 8.08
C LYS A 235 0.58 -6.53 6.65
N TYR A 236 0.33 -7.48 5.75
CA TYR A 236 0.72 -7.42 4.35
C TYR A 236 -0.38 -7.97 3.46
N PHE A 237 -0.51 -7.44 2.24
CA PHE A 237 -1.46 -7.97 1.26
C PHE A 237 -1.03 -7.73 -0.19
N ARG A 238 -1.60 -8.52 -1.09
CA ARG A 238 -1.54 -8.34 -2.54
C ARG A 238 -2.87 -8.79 -3.13
N VAL A 239 -3.33 -8.09 -4.16
CA VAL A 239 -4.50 -8.42 -4.94
C VAL A 239 -4.05 -8.96 -6.29
N LYS A 240 -4.51 -10.16 -6.65
CA LYS A 240 -4.21 -10.78 -7.94
C LYS A 240 -5.49 -11.36 -8.53
N LYS A 241 -5.87 -10.89 -9.72
CA LYS A 241 -7.10 -11.33 -10.41
C LYS A 241 -8.35 -11.23 -9.52
N GLY A 242 -8.47 -10.16 -8.74
CA GLY A 242 -9.57 -9.93 -7.79
C GLY A 242 -9.49 -10.73 -6.49
N ILE A 243 -8.48 -11.59 -6.31
CA ILE A 243 -8.27 -12.38 -5.10
C ILE A 243 -7.34 -11.63 -4.16
N VAL A 244 -7.73 -11.46 -2.90
CA VAL A 244 -6.91 -10.83 -1.86
C VAL A 244 -6.10 -11.90 -1.14
N TYR A 245 -4.78 -11.86 -1.32
CA TYR A 245 -3.86 -12.66 -0.53
C TYR A 245 -3.28 -11.79 0.58
N TYR A 246 -3.28 -12.27 1.82
CA TYR A 246 -2.79 -11.47 2.93
C TYR A 246 -2.19 -12.28 4.07
N ILE A 247 -1.48 -11.56 4.93
CA ILE A 247 -0.89 -12.08 6.16
C ILE A 247 -1.53 -11.39 7.36
N SER A 248 -2.05 -12.20 8.28
CA SER A 248 -2.48 -11.79 9.62
C SER A 248 -1.64 -12.58 10.62
N ASP A 249 -0.83 -11.90 11.42
CA ASP A 249 0.18 -12.51 12.29
C ASP A 249 1.14 -13.46 11.56
N LYS A 250 0.98 -14.77 11.76
CA LYS A 250 1.76 -15.84 11.10
C LYS A 250 0.93 -16.61 10.08
N GLU A 251 -0.32 -16.24 9.89
CA GLU A 251 -1.26 -16.98 9.06
C GLU A 251 -1.36 -16.33 7.68
N ILE A 252 -1.36 -17.18 6.65
CA ILE A 252 -1.43 -16.79 5.25
C ILE A 252 -2.82 -17.14 4.75
N TYR A 253 -3.46 -16.18 4.08
CA TYR A 253 -4.85 -16.30 3.64
C TYR A 253 -5.01 -15.98 2.15
N GLU A 254 -6.04 -16.59 1.57
CA GLU A 254 -6.67 -16.23 0.29
C GLU A 254 -8.12 -15.86 0.58
N ASN A 255 -8.46 -14.57 0.50
CA ASN A 255 -9.70 -14.03 1.05
C ASN A 255 -9.90 -14.55 2.50
N GLU A 256 -11.01 -15.20 2.81
CA GLU A 256 -11.23 -15.77 4.16
C GLU A 256 -10.63 -17.18 4.35
N LYS A 257 -10.10 -17.80 3.29
CA LYS A 257 -9.55 -19.16 3.35
C LYS A 257 -8.12 -19.13 3.85
N LYS A 258 -7.86 -19.77 4.98
CA LYS A 258 -6.49 -20.00 5.47
C LYS A 258 -5.76 -20.97 4.55
N LEU A 259 -4.60 -20.56 4.03
CA LEU A 259 -3.73 -21.36 3.16
C LEU A 259 -2.65 -22.10 3.96
N ALA A 260 -1.99 -21.38 4.86
CA ALA A 260 -0.85 -21.90 5.61
C ALA A 260 -0.62 -21.14 6.93
N THR A 261 0.28 -21.68 7.76
CA THR A 261 0.80 -21.01 8.96
C THR A 261 2.32 -21.01 8.92
N ALA A 262 2.92 -19.83 8.98
CA ALA A 262 4.35 -19.63 9.13
C ALA A 262 4.81 -20.03 10.55
N LYS A 263 6.08 -20.39 10.69
CA LYS A 263 6.66 -20.78 11.99
C LYS A 263 6.96 -19.55 12.85
N SER A 264 7.22 -18.43 12.20
CA SER A 264 7.58 -17.15 12.80
C SER A 264 6.87 -16.00 12.11
N ASP A 265 7.06 -14.80 12.64
CA ASP A 265 6.50 -13.59 12.04
C ASP A 265 7.09 -13.37 10.65
N ILE A 266 6.21 -13.07 9.70
CA ILE A 266 6.61 -12.76 8.33
C ILE A 266 7.03 -11.29 8.26
N THR A 267 8.17 -11.00 7.63
CA THR A 267 8.75 -9.64 7.56
C THR A 267 8.66 -9.01 6.16
N SER A 268 8.34 -9.81 5.14
CA SER A 268 8.10 -9.35 3.77
C SER A 268 7.30 -10.38 2.99
N PHE A 269 6.64 -9.92 1.92
CA PHE A 269 5.65 -10.69 1.19
C PHE A 269 5.52 -10.19 -0.25
N GLN A 270 5.58 -11.10 -1.22
CA GLN A 270 5.33 -10.84 -2.63
C GLN A 270 4.64 -12.04 -3.29
N ILE A 271 3.93 -11.80 -4.39
CA ILE A 271 3.31 -12.85 -5.20
C ILE A 271 3.82 -12.73 -6.62
N ILE A 272 4.34 -13.83 -7.14
CA ILE A 272 4.75 -13.97 -8.54
C ILE A 272 4.15 -15.25 -9.07
N ASP A 273 3.39 -15.16 -10.15
CA ASP A 273 2.71 -16.31 -10.73
C ASP A 273 1.89 -17.11 -9.69
N GLU A 274 2.08 -18.41 -9.62
CA GLU A 274 1.36 -19.29 -8.70
C GLU A 274 2.11 -19.45 -7.37
N ASN A 275 3.12 -18.62 -7.11
CA ASN A 275 3.94 -18.69 -5.91
C ASN A 275 3.84 -17.40 -5.09
N MET A 276 3.77 -17.59 -3.78
CA MET A 276 3.94 -16.53 -2.80
C MET A 276 5.33 -16.64 -2.20
N TYR A 277 6.08 -15.55 -2.21
CA TYR A 277 7.41 -15.46 -1.61
C TYR A 277 7.37 -14.60 -0.36
N PHE A 278 7.98 -15.08 0.71
CA PHE A 278 7.99 -14.37 1.97
C PHE A 278 9.27 -14.64 2.76
N SER A 279 9.60 -13.73 3.67
CA SER A 279 10.71 -13.89 4.60
C SER A 279 10.18 -14.18 6.00
N GLU A 280 10.71 -15.23 6.65
CA GLU A 280 10.49 -15.53 8.06
C GLU A 280 11.84 -15.88 8.72
N ASN A 281 12.17 -15.28 9.87
CA ASN A 281 13.44 -15.52 10.58
C ASN A 281 14.70 -15.47 9.68
N ASN A 282 14.77 -14.49 8.77
CA ASN A 282 15.86 -14.33 7.80
C ASN A 282 16.02 -15.51 6.81
N ILE A 283 14.96 -16.31 6.61
CA ILE A 283 14.87 -17.37 5.61
C ILE A 283 13.82 -16.97 4.59
N ILE A 284 14.19 -16.99 3.32
CA ILE A 284 13.26 -16.76 2.21
C ILE A 284 12.59 -18.07 1.87
N LYS A 285 11.27 -18.03 1.75
CA LYS A 285 10.41 -19.17 1.47
C LYS A 285 9.50 -18.90 0.30
N SER A 286 9.13 -19.97 -0.40
CA SER A 286 8.08 -19.97 -1.41
C SER A 286 6.93 -20.87 -0.95
N LEU A 287 5.70 -20.37 -1.01
CA LEU A 287 4.47 -21.15 -0.90
C LEU A 287 3.89 -21.31 -2.31
N ASP A 288 3.83 -22.55 -2.78
CA ASP A 288 3.06 -22.93 -3.97
C ASP A 288 1.58 -22.79 -3.64
N LEU A 289 0.87 -21.87 -4.30
CA LEU A 289 -0.53 -21.55 -3.98
C LEU A 289 -1.51 -22.66 -4.40
N LYS A 290 -1.09 -23.55 -5.31
CA LYS A 290 -1.91 -24.66 -5.79
C LYS A 290 -1.77 -25.89 -4.89
N ASN A 291 -0.53 -26.24 -4.55
CA ASN A 291 -0.21 -27.44 -3.78
C ASN A 291 -0.06 -27.16 -2.27
N LEU A 292 -0.09 -25.89 -1.86
CA LEU A 292 0.09 -25.42 -0.48
C LEU A 292 1.38 -25.90 0.17
N LYS A 293 2.43 -26.09 -0.64
CA LYS A 293 3.74 -26.56 -0.18
C LYS A 293 4.67 -25.38 0.05
N ILE A 294 5.18 -25.28 1.27
CA ILE A 294 6.24 -24.33 1.63
C ILE A 294 7.61 -24.95 1.35
N THR A 295 8.48 -24.21 0.69
CA THR A 295 9.87 -24.59 0.41
C THR A 295 10.80 -23.46 0.82
N ASP A 296 11.90 -23.79 1.49
CA ASP A 296 12.96 -22.83 1.80
C ASP A 296 13.81 -22.62 0.53
N ILE A 297 13.99 -21.37 0.10
CA ILE A 297 14.66 -21.05 -1.17
C ILE A 297 15.96 -20.25 -0.98
N GLY A 298 16.20 -19.71 0.21
CA GLY A 298 17.42 -18.96 0.51
C GLY A 298 17.39 -18.32 1.90
N SER A 299 18.40 -17.50 2.19
CA SER A 299 18.41 -16.62 3.35
C SER A 299 18.09 -15.18 2.94
N GLY A 300 17.70 -14.32 3.87
CA GLY A 300 17.45 -12.90 3.60
C GLY A 300 16.40 -12.28 4.50
N GLU A 301 16.54 -10.99 4.78
CA GLU A 301 15.60 -10.28 5.64
C GLU A 301 14.33 -9.92 4.89
N ARG A 302 14.43 -9.62 3.58
CA ARG A 302 13.32 -9.13 2.77
C ARG A 302 13.34 -9.69 1.34
N VAL A 303 12.13 -9.93 0.81
CA VAL A 303 11.85 -10.21 -0.60
C VAL A 303 11.16 -9.00 -1.23
N ILE A 304 11.69 -8.53 -2.35
CA ILE A 304 11.22 -7.36 -3.10
C ILE A 304 11.13 -7.72 -4.59
N LEU A 305 10.16 -7.12 -5.28
CA LEU A 305 9.93 -7.24 -6.72
C LEU A 305 10.77 -6.22 -7.50
#